data_AF-A0A0S8F3P7-F1
#
_entry.id   AF-A0A0S8F3P7-F1
#
_cell.length_a   1.000
_cell.length_b   1.000
_cell.length_c   1.000
_cell.angle_alpha   90.00
_cell.angle_beta   90.00
_cell.angle_gamma   90.00
#
_symmetry.space_group_name_H-M   'P 1'
#
loop_
_entity.id
_entity.type
_entity.pdbx_description
1 polymer ?
#
loop_
_entity_poly.entity_id
_entity_poly.type
_entity_poly.pdbx_seq_one_letter_code
_entity_poly.pdbx_strand_id
1 'polypeptide(L)'
;MRKQMLEALAYPRDLIRSGLDVDNCPHSGNYAAEDIECLTCFDGPECRWLYHNDEFVALEGKSLAELADALEFALEHVSAQVIHSSHNQRTCRCDACAWLRKSQKLLDRAVNELAQGRTSVQVASA
;
A
#
# COMPACT_ATOMS: atom_id res chain seq x y z
N MET A 1 6.46 0.28 15.33
CA MET A 1 5.39 0.36 14.30
C MET A 1 5.94 0.30 12.89
N ARG A 2 6.90 1.18 12.54
CA ARG A 2 7.56 1.23 11.22
C ARG A 2 7.91 -0.13 10.60
N LYS A 3 8.70 -0.97 11.30
CA LYS A 3 9.08 -2.32 10.84
C LYS A 3 7.87 -3.20 10.48
N GLN A 4 6.80 -3.14 11.27
CA GLN A 4 5.58 -3.91 11.00
C GLN A 4 4.89 -3.43 9.73
N MET A 5 4.96 -2.13 9.40
CA MET A 5 4.40 -1.60 8.15
C MET A 5 5.21 -2.03 6.94
N LEU A 6 6.55 -2.01 7.05
CA LEU A 6 7.43 -2.55 6.02
C LEU A 6 7.15 -4.02 5.70
N GLU A 7 7.01 -4.84 6.75
CA GLU A 7 6.65 -6.26 6.62
C GLU A 7 5.25 -6.41 6.02
N ALA A 8 4.28 -5.59 6.43
CA ALA A 8 2.93 -5.63 5.91
C ALA A 8 2.86 -5.28 4.42
N LEU A 9 3.77 -4.45 3.90
CA LEU A 9 3.84 -4.08 2.49
C LEU A 9 4.40 -5.20 1.58
N ALA A 10 4.97 -6.28 2.12
CA ALA A 10 5.48 -7.39 1.31
C ALA A 10 4.35 -8.12 0.55
N TYR A 11 3.27 -8.47 1.25
CA TYR A 11 2.14 -9.16 0.65
C TYR A 11 1.48 -8.40 -0.53
N PRO A 12 1.08 -7.13 -0.39
CA PRO A 12 0.47 -6.39 -1.50
C PRO A 12 1.45 -6.13 -2.64
N ARG A 13 2.77 -6.04 -2.40
CA ARG A 13 3.75 -5.97 -3.48
C ARG A 13 3.69 -7.21 -4.38
N ASP A 14 3.71 -8.39 -3.78
CA ASP A 14 3.66 -9.64 -4.53
C ASP A 14 2.32 -9.80 -5.26
N LEU A 15 1.23 -9.42 -4.59
CA LEU A 15 -0.11 -9.51 -5.16
C LEU A 15 -0.30 -8.54 -6.35
N ILE A 16 0.06 -7.27 -6.18
CA ILE A 16 -0.06 -6.25 -7.23
C ILE A 16 0.84 -6.63 -8.42
N ARG A 17 2.09 -7.02 -8.16
CA ARG A 17 3.03 -7.44 -9.23
C ARG A 17 2.50 -8.64 -10.02
N SER A 18 1.86 -9.59 -9.35
CA SER A 18 1.26 -10.76 -10.00
C SER A 18 -0.04 -10.44 -10.76
N GLY A 19 -0.66 -9.29 -10.47
CA GLY A 19 -1.90 -8.84 -11.11
C GLY A 19 -1.72 -7.93 -12.31
N LEU A 20 -0.49 -7.43 -12.57
CA LEU A 20 -0.21 -6.56 -13.72
C LEU A 20 -0.30 -7.33 -15.04
N ASP A 21 -0.93 -6.73 -16.05
CA ASP A 21 -0.86 -7.24 -17.42
C ASP A 21 0.47 -6.81 -18.07
N VAL A 22 1.52 -7.60 -17.80
CA VAL A 22 2.86 -7.34 -18.34
C VAL A 22 3.01 -7.74 -19.81
N ASP A 23 2.15 -8.63 -20.32
CA ASP A 23 2.23 -9.15 -21.68
C ASP A 23 1.87 -8.07 -22.71
N ASN A 24 0.95 -7.17 -22.36
CA ASN A 24 0.54 -6.05 -23.20
C ASN A 24 1.17 -4.70 -22.78
N CYS A 25 2.02 -4.69 -21.75
CA CYS A 25 2.64 -3.47 -21.25
C CYS A 25 3.94 -3.14 -22.02
N PRO A 26 4.04 -1.98 -22.69
CA PRO A 26 5.26 -1.56 -23.39
C PRO A 26 6.45 -1.33 -22.44
N HIS A 27 6.18 -1.16 -21.14
CA HIS A 27 7.18 -0.97 -20.09
C HIS A 27 7.42 -2.22 -19.24
N SER A 28 6.80 -3.35 -19.58
CA SER A 28 6.92 -4.62 -18.84
C SER A 28 6.61 -4.45 -17.34
N GLY A 29 5.57 -3.68 -17.00
CA GLY A 29 5.14 -3.40 -15.62
C GLY A 29 6.01 -2.39 -14.86
N ASN A 30 6.98 -1.75 -15.52
CA ASN A 30 7.76 -0.67 -14.92
C ASN A 30 7.05 0.68 -15.13
N TYR A 31 7.14 1.57 -14.15
CA TYR A 31 6.57 2.91 -14.22
C TYR A 31 7.61 3.94 -14.70
N ALA A 32 7.26 4.75 -15.69
CA ALA A 32 8.00 5.93 -16.11
C ALA A 32 7.13 7.19 -15.93
N ALA A 33 7.60 8.15 -15.13
CA ALA A 33 6.78 9.31 -14.75
C ALA A 33 6.60 10.34 -15.87
N GLU A 34 7.57 10.36 -16.78
CA GLU A 34 7.65 11.25 -17.93
C GLU A 34 6.90 10.69 -19.14
N ASP A 35 6.47 9.43 -19.09
CA ASP A 35 5.83 8.73 -20.20
C ASP A 35 4.29 8.87 -20.17
N ILE A 36 3.71 9.40 -21.24
CA ILE A 36 2.27 9.59 -21.38
C ILE A 36 1.50 8.25 -21.35
N GLU A 37 2.12 7.15 -21.80
CA GLU A 37 1.50 5.82 -21.79
C GLU A 37 1.30 5.33 -20.35
N CYS A 38 2.34 5.41 -19.49
CA CYS A 38 2.20 5.11 -18.06
C CYS A 38 1.22 6.04 -17.34
N LEU A 39 1.14 7.31 -17.73
CA LEU A 39 0.23 8.28 -17.11
C LEU A 39 -1.24 8.04 -17.46
N THR A 40 -1.53 7.34 -18.56
CA THR A 40 -2.88 7.06 -19.06
C THR A 40 -3.26 5.58 -19.03
N CYS A 41 -2.33 4.69 -18.68
CA CYS A 41 -2.54 3.26 -18.50
C CYS A 41 -3.51 2.96 -17.35
N PHE A 42 -4.34 1.93 -17.54
CA PHE A 42 -5.25 1.43 -16.51
C PHE A 42 -4.50 0.96 -15.24
N ASP A 43 -3.39 0.23 -15.42
CA ASP A 43 -2.53 -0.25 -14.32
C ASP A 43 -1.51 0.81 -13.86
N GLY A 44 -1.63 2.06 -14.34
CA GLY A 44 -0.74 3.17 -14.00
C GLY A 44 -0.61 3.41 -12.49
N PRO A 45 -1.71 3.43 -11.70
CA PRO A 45 -1.65 3.58 -10.25
C PRO A 45 -0.88 2.46 -9.56
N GLU A 46 -1.12 1.20 -9.92
CA GLU A 46 -0.45 0.01 -9.41
C GLU A 46 1.06 0.03 -9.72
N CYS A 47 1.42 0.33 -10.98
CA CYS A 47 2.81 0.44 -11.40
C CYS A 47 3.54 1.56 -10.64
N ARG A 48 2.90 2.73 -10.50
CA ARG A 48 3.44 3.85 -9.72
C ARG A 48 3.62 3.46 -8.25
N TRP A 49 2.64 2.79 -7.66
CA TRP A 49 2.71 2.36 -6.27
C TRP A 49 3.86 1.37 -6.07
N LEU A 50 4.03 0.38 -6.96
CA LEU A 50 5.14 -0.57 -6.90
C LEU A 50 6.49 0.15 -7.01
N TYR A 51 6.63 1.07 -7.95
CA TYR A 51 7.86 1.87 -8.10
C TYR A 51 8.24 2.61 -6.82
N HIS A 52 7.26 3.21 -6.13
CA HIS A 52 7.50 3.91 -4.86
C HIS A 52 7.59 3.00 -3.64
N ASN A 53 7.26 1.71 -3.73
CA ASN A 53 7.22 0.81 -2.59
C ASN A 53 8.09 -0.44 -2.76
N ASP A 54 8.96 -0.48 -3.76
CA ASP A 54 9.87 -1.60 -3.99
C ASP A 54 10.80 -1.84 -2.78
N GLU A 55 11.12 -3.12 -2.54
CA GLU A 55 11.86 -3.61 -1.38
C GLU A 55 13.25 -2.99 -1.26
N PHE A 56 13.90 -2.73 -2.39
CA PHE A 56 15.33 -2.42 -2.43
C PHE A 56 15.65 -0.93 -2.51
N VAL A 57 14.68 -0.07 -2.84
CA VAL A 57 14.97 1.32 -3.24
C VAL A 57 14.29 2.38 -2.37
N ALA A 58 13.04 2.18 -1.96
CA ALA A 58 12.24 3.31 -1.47
C ALA A 58 11.85 3.26 0.00
N LEU A 59 11.79 2.07 0.61
CA LEU A 59 11.11 1.91 1.88
C LEU A 59 11.94 2.27 3.12
N GLU A 60 13.27 2.19 3.07
CA GLU A 60 14.12 2.49 4.24
C GLU A 60 14.12 3.98 4.61
N GLY A 61 13.89 4.88 3.63
CA GLY A 61 13.83 6.32 3.85
C GLY A 61 12.45 6.86 4.24
N LYS A 62 11.38 6.09 4.05
CA LYS A 62 10.00 6.59 4.29
C LYS A 62 9.72 6.85 5.75
N SER A 63 9.10 7.99 6.01
CA SER A 63 8.47 8.34 7.27
C SER A 63 7.31 7.40 7.61
N LEU A 64 6.85 7.44 8.86
CA LEU A 64 5.67 6.65 9.27
C LEU A 64 4.41 7.06 8.50
N ALA A 65 4.27 8.35 8.15
CA ALA A 65 3.15 8.85 7.35
C ALA A 65 3.16 8.27 5.94
N GLU A 66 4.29 8.33 5.24
CA GLU A 66 4.41 7.76 3.88
C GLU A 66 4.21 6.24 3.86
N LEU A 67 4.57 5.54 4.93
CA LEU A 67 4.27 4.11 5.07
C LEU A 67 2.79 3.85 5.37
N ALA A 68 2.11 4.75 6.08
CA ALA A 68 0.68 4.68 6.32
C ALA A 68 -0.10 4.89 5.02
N ASP A 69 0.24 5.92 4.23
CA ASP A 69 -0.37 6.20 2.93
C ASP A 69 -0.16 5.03 1.96
N ALA A 70 1.05 4.46 1.93
CA ALA A 70 1.33 3.27 1.12
C ALA A 70 0.49 2.06 1.54
N LEU A 71 0.30 1.85 2.84
CA LEU A 71 -0.50 0.76 3.38
C LEU A 71 -2.00 0.97 3.14
N GLU A 72 -2.48 2.21 3.16
CA GLU A 72 -3.86 2.58 2.83
C GLU A 72 -4.20 2.21 1.39
N PHE A 73 -3.39 2.63 0.41
CA PHE A 73 -3.56 2.23 -0.99
C PHE A 73 -3.59 0.70 -1.14
N ALA A 74 -2.66 0.00 -0.48
CA ALA A 74 -2.62 -1.45 -0.52
C ALA A 74 -3.88 -2.10 0.06
N LEU A 75 -4.43 -1.56 1.16
CA LEU A 75 -5.68 -2.04 1.75
C LEU A 75 -6.85 -1.88 0.78
N GLU A 76 -6.96 -0.74 0.11
CA GLU A 76 -7.99 -0.52 -0.90
C GLU A 76 -7.89 -1.52 -2.05
N HIS A 77 -6.68 -1.70 -2.59
CA HIS A 77 -6.43 -2.63 -3.68
C HIS A 77 -6.77 -4.09 -3.30
N VAL A 78 -6.27 -4.59 -2.16
CA VAL A 78 -6.58 -5.96 -1.72
C VAL A 78 -8.06 -6.11 -1.38
N SER A 79 -8.70 -5.09 -0.80
CA SER A 79 -10.13 -5.11 -0.47
C SER A 79 -10.98 -5.26 -1.74
N ALA A 80 -10.64 -4.53 -2.82
CA ALA A 80 -11.33 -4.63 -4.10
C ALA A 80 -11.29 -6.07 -4.68
N GLN A 81 -10.15 -6.74 -4.63
CA GLN A 81 -10.02 -8.13 -5.08
C GLN A 81 -10.86 -9.11 -4.23
N VAL A 82 -10.87 -8.90 -2.91
CA VAL A 82 -11.62 -9.74 -1.97
C VAL A 82 -13.14 -9.53 -2.13
N ILE A 83 -13.58 -8.31 -2.41
CA ILE A 83 -14.98 -7.98 -2.75
C ILE A 83 -15.38 -8.68 -4.06
N HIS A 84 -14.55 -8.59 -5.10
CA HIS A 84 -14.80 -9.27 -6.37
C HIS A 84 -14.99 -10.79 -6.17
N SER A 85 -14.19 -11.39 -5.29
CA SER A 85 -14.27 -12.81 -4.93
C SER A 85 -15.40 -13.16 -3.95
N SER A 86 -16.26 -12.20 -3.59
CA SER A 86 -17.39 -12.38 -2.65
C SER A 86 -17.01 -13.00 -1.30
N HIS A 87 -15.79 -12.79 -0.83
CA HIS A 87 -15.37 -13.30 0.47
C HIS A 87 -16.01 -12.51 1.61
N ASN A 88 -16.43 -13.20 2.66
CA ASN A 88 -16.74 -12.54 3.92
C ASN A 88 -15.43 -12.21 4.66
N GLN A 89 -15.01 -10.94 4.60
CA GLN A 89 -13.75 -10.47 5.18
C GLN A 89 -13.61 -10.76 6.69
N ARG A 90 -14.73 -10.93 7.42
CA ARG A 90 -14.71 -11.19 8.87
C ARG A 90 -14.45 -12.64 9.21
N THR A 91 -14.89 -13.58 8.37
CA THR A 91 -14.85 -15.03 8.66
C THR A 91 -13.92 -15.81 7.76
N CYS A 92 -13.61 -15.31 6.56
CA CYS A 92 -12.70 -15.95 5.62
C CYS A 92 -11.27 -15.99 6.17
N ARG A 93 -10.61 -17.13 5.98
CA ARG A 93 -9.27 -17.42 6.52
C ARG A 93 -8.16 -17.43 5.46
N CYS A 94 -8.46 -17.07 4.21
CA CYS A 94 -7.41 -16.94 3.19
C CYS A 94 -6.43 -15.82 3.51
N ASP A 95 -5.27 -15.86 2.87
CA ASP A 95 -4.17 -14.92 3.13
C ASP A 95 -4.58 -13.46 2.92
N ALA A 96 -5.33 -13.15 1.85
CA ALA A 96 -5.82 -11.80 1.57
C ALA A 96 -6.73 -11.27 2.71
N CYS A 97 -7.71 -12.07 3.15
CA CYS A 97 -8.60 -11.68 4.24
C CYS A 97 -7.87 -11.59 5.58
N ALA A 98 -6.92 -12.48 5.84
CA ALA A 98 -6.10 -12.45 7.05
C ALA A 98 -5.18 -11.23 7.08
N TRP A 99 -4.59 -10.88 5.94
CA TRP A 99 -3.77 -9.70 5.76
C TRP A 99 -4.58 -8.42 5.96
N LEU A 100 -5.73 -8.25 5.30
CA LEU A 100 -6.61 -7.08 5.45
C LEU A 100 -6.92 -6.78 6.93
N ARG A 101 -7.34 -7.80 7.69
CA ARG A 101 -7.66 -7.63 9.12
C ARG A 101 -6.47 -7.22 9.98
N LYS A 102 -5.27 -7.71 9.67
CA LYS A 102 -4.04 -7.38 10.41
C LYS A 102 -3.54 -5.98 10.05
N SER A 103 -3.54 -5.67 8.75
CA SER A 103 -3.06 -4.42 8.18
C SER A 103 -3.96 -3.25 8.52
N GLN A 104 -5.29 -3.42 8.54
CA GLN A 104 -6.22 -2.37 8.98
C GLN A 104 -5.91 -1.94 10.42
N LYS A 105 -5.77 -2.90 11.35
CA LYS A 105 -5.41 -2.59 12.75
C LYS A 105 -4.03 -1.95 12.88
N LEU A 106 -3.13 -2.19 11.94
CA LEU A 106 -1.82 -1.56 11.92
C LEU A 106 -1.92 -0.11 11.43
N LEU A 107 -2.69 0.14 10.37
CA LEU A 107 -2.96 1.48 9.86
C LEU A 107 -3.68 2.33 10.91
N ASP A 108 -4.73 1.80 11.56
CA ASP A 108 -5.47 2.52 12.61
C ASP A 108 -4.55 2.98 13.74
N ARG A 109 -3.59 2.14 14.15
CA ARG A 109 -2.60 2.50 15.18
C ARG A 109 -1.64 3.58 14.69
N ALA A 110 -1.21 3.54 13.44
CA ALA A 110 -0.31 4.53 12.85
C ALA A 110 -0.98 5.89 12.70
N VAL A 111 -2.23 5.93 12.21
CA VAL A 111 -3.01 7.17 12.09
C VAL A 111 -3.22 7.80 13.47
N ASN A 112 -3.51 6.99 14.49
CA ASN A 112 -3.64 7.49 15.86
C ASN A 112 -2.33 8.07 16.41
N GLU A 113 -1.19 7.41 16.18
CA GLU A 113 0.14 7.91 16.59
C GLU A 113 0.48 9.24 15.89
N LEU A 114 0.23 9.33 14.59
CA LEU A 114 0.45 10.54 13.79
C LEU A 114 -0.46 11.70 14.25
N ALA A 115 -1.71 11.40 14.61
CA ALA A 115 -2.64 12.39 15.15
C ALA A 115 -2.19 12.93 16.51
N GLN A 116 -1.73 12.05 17.41
CA GLN A 116 -1.23 12.43 18.74
C GLN A 116 0.05 13.27 18.66
N GLY A 117 0.96 12.94 17.73
CA GLY A 117 2.18 13.72 17.50
C GLY A 117 1.91 15.16 17.02
N ARG A 118 0.83 15.40 16.28
CA ARG A 118 0.41 16.75 15.88
C ARG A 118 -0.15 17.57 17.05
N THR A 119 -0.87 16.93 17.97
CA THR A 119 -1.42 17.60 19.16
C THR A 119 -0.32 18.04 20.12
N SER A 120 0.72 17.23 20.35
CA SER A 120 1.81 17.55 21.29
C SER A 120 2.67 18.75 20.85
N VAL A 121 2.83 18.99 19.55
CA VAL A 121 3.57 20.15 19.02
C VAL A 121 2.81 21.46 19.25
N GLN A 122 1.47 21.43 19.20
CA GLN A 122 0.65 22.63 19.39
C GLN A 122 0.58 23.12 20.85
N VAL A 123 0.77 22.23 21.84
CA VAL A 123 0.74 22.62 23.26
C VAL A 123 2.08 23.19 23.76
N ALA A 124 3.18 22.89 23.07
CA ALA A 124 4.52 23.34 23.46
C ALA A 124 4.89 24.76 22.98
N SER A 125 3.97 25.44 22.28
CA SER A 125 4.17 26.81 21.75
C SER A 125 3.26 27.86 22.42
N ALA A 126 2.74 27.56 23.63
CA ALA A 126 1.87 28.45 24.39
C ALA A 126 2.50 28.84 25.74
#